data_AF-A0A941A587-F1
#
_entry.id   AF-A0A941A587-F1
#
_cell.length_a   1.000
_cell.length_b   1.000
_cell.length_c   1.000
_cell.angle_alpha   90.00
_cell.angle_beta   90.00
_cell.angle_gamma   90.00
#
_symmetry.space_group_name_H-M   'P 1'
#
loop_
_entity.id
_entity.type
_entity.pdbx_description
1 polymer ?
#
loop_
_entity_poly.entity_id
_entity_poly.type
_entity_poly.pdbx_seq_one_letter_code
_entity_poly.pdbx_strand_id
1 'polypeptide(L)' 'MGTIYYFTGTGNSLSIARTIAGKLNANLASIVDYMKEKRAIDDEVIGIVMPVYCMDIPKLVKCAAYYEGDSC' A
#
# COMPACT_ATOMS: atom_id res chain seq x y z
N MET A 1 2.72 1.76 -16.01
CA MET A 1 2.94 0.38 -15.55
C MET A 1 2.62 0.42 -14.07
N GLY A 2 1.54 -0.22 -13.62
CA GLY A 2 0.95 0.09 -12.31
C GLY A 2 1.85 -0.29 -11.13
N THR A 3 1.51 0.21 -9.94
CA THR A 3 2.23 -0.07 -8.68
C THR A 3 1.32 -0.77 -7.68
N ILE A 4 1.84 -1.86 -7.08
CA ILE A 4 1.24 -2.54 -5.93
C ILE A 4 1.85 -1.97 -4.65
N TYR A 5 1.05 -1.23 -3.90
CA TYR A 5 1.37 -0.72 -2.59
C TYR A 5 1.03 -1.75 -1.52
N TYR A 6 1.93 -1.97 -0.55
CA TYR A 6 1.68 -2.93 0.52
C TYR A 6 1.94 -2.38 1.92
N PHE A 7 1.16 -2.89 2.88
CA PHE A 7 1.43 -2.78 4.31
C PHE A 7 1.45 -4.19 4.91
N THR A 8 2.35 -4.43 5.86
CA THR A 8 2.52 -5.75 6.47
C THR A 8 3.05 -5.63 7.90
N GLY A 9 2.58 -6.49 8.80
CA GLY A 9 3.17 -6.66 10.13
C GLY A 9 4.27 -7.72 10.12
N THR A 10 3.93 -8.96 9.75
CA THR A 10 4.82 -10.14 9.84
C THR A 10 5.28 -10.70 8.50
N GLY A 11 4.85 -10.12 7.37
CA GLY A 11 5.35 -10.44 6.03
C GLY A 11 4.37 -11.16 5.10
N ASN A 12 3.23 -11.65 5.61
CA ASN A 12 2.25 -12.38 4.79
C ASN A 12 1.69 -11.52 3.64
N SER A 13 1.25 -10.30 3.94
CA SER A 13 0.74 -9.37 2.93
C SER A 13 1.82 -8.95 1.94
N LEU A 14 3.08 -8.85 2.36
CA LEU A 14 4.19 -8.60 1.44
C LEU A 14 4.43 -9.79 0.48
N SER A 15 4.36 -11.02 0.97
CA SER A 15 4.50 -12.22 0.12
C SER A 15 3.43 -12.24 -0.98
N ILE A 16 2.18 -11.93 -0.61
CA ILE A 16 1.06 -11.82 -1.56
C ILE A 16 1.28 -10.65 -2.53
N ALA A 17 1.62 -9.46 -2.03
CA ALA A 17 1.86 -8.28 -2.86
C ALA A 17 2.96 -8.52 -3.90
N ARG A 18 4.07 -9.16 -3.51
CA ARG A 18 5.17 -9.51 -4.42
C ARG A 18 4.73 -10.48 -5.51
N THR A 19 3.91 -11.47 -5.15
CA THR A 19 3.36 -12.44 -6.10
C THR A 19 2.44 -11.76 -7.11
N ILE A 20 1.54 -10.88 -6.64
CA ILE A 20 0.63 -10.12 -7.51
C ILE A 20 1.43 -9.20 -8.44
N ALA A 21 2.40 -8.45 -7.90
CA ALA A 21 3.25 -7.56 -8.66
C ALA A 21 4.00 -8.31 -9.77
N GLY A 22 4.57 -9.48 -9.47
CA GLY A 22 5.23 -10.32 -10.46
C GLY A 22 4.30 -10.82 -11.56
N LYS A 23 3.07 -11.23 -11.22
CA LYS A 23 2.06 -11.70 -12.19
C LYS A 23 1.54 -10.59 -13.10
N LEU A 24 1.45 -9.37 -12.59
CA LEU A 24 0.96 -8.21 -13.33
C LEU A 24 2.06 -7.39 -14.00
N ASN A 25 3.34 -7.81 -13.84
CA ASN A 25 4.51 -7.02 -14.21
C ASN A 25 4.40 -5.57 -13.70
N ALA A 26 4.04 -5.43 -12.42
CA ALA A 26 3.83 -4.17 -11.74
C ALA A 26 4.98 -3.86 -10.77
N ASN A 27 5.15 -2.59 -10.44
CA ASN A 27 6.09 -2.17 -9.39
C ASN A 27 5.57 -2.60 -8.01
N LEU A 28 6.47 -2.70 -7.03
CA LEU A 28 6.13 -3.01 -5.65
C LEU A 28 6.61 -1.89 -4.73
N ALA A 29 5.71 -1.28 -3.96
CA ALA A 29 6.01 -0.14 -3.09
C ALA A 29 5.50 -0.35 -1.66
N SER A 30 6.31 0.04 -0.67
CA SER A 30 5.93 0.01 0.74
C SER A 30 5.10 1.24 1.09
N ILE A 31 3.91 1.04 1.69
CA ILE A 31 3.08 2.15 2.18
C ILE A 31 3.79 2.89 3.31
N VAL A 32 4.58 2.20 4.14
CA VAL A 32 5.35 2.84 5.22
C VAL A 32 6.38 3.80 4.65
N ASP A 33 7.06 3.43 3.57
CA ASP A 33 8.08 4.28 2.96
C ASP A 33 7.45 5.42 2.16
N TYR A 34 6.32 5.17 1.49
CA TYR A 34 5.50 6.23 0.88
C TYR A 34 5.06 7.28 1.91
N MET A 35 4.69 6.86 3.13
CA MET A 35 4.28 7.79 4.18
C MET A 35 5.44 8.63 4.73
N LYS A 36 6.68 8.12 4.70
CA LYS A 36 7.87 8.89 5.08
C LYS A 36 8.24 9.93 4.04
N GLU A 37 8.07 9.58 2.77
CA GLU A 37 8.40 10.44 1.64
C GLU A 37 7.29 10.34 0.60
N LYS A 38 6.27 11.18 0.76
CA LYS A 38 5.15 11.22 -0.18
C LYS A 38 5.66 11.65 -1.55
N ARG A 39 5.42 10.81 -2.55
CA ARG A 39 5.71 11.09 -3.96
C ARG A 39 4.40 11.17 -4.74
N ALA A 40 4.41 11.86 -5.88
CA ALA A 40 3.27 11.84 -6.79
C ALA A 40 2.99 10.40 -7.24
N ILE A 41 1.71 10.05 -7.31
CA ILE A 41 1.23 8.78 -7.85
C ILE A 41 0.61 9.10 -9.21
N ASP A 42 1.40 8.91 -10.26
CA ASP A 42 0.98 9.18 -11.64
C ASP A 42 0.43 7.93 -12.35
N ASP A 43 0.34 6.81 -11.62
CA ASP A 43 -0.24 5.56 -12.10
C ASP A 43 -1.77 5.69 -12.28
N GLU A 44 -2.27 5.35 -13.48
CA GLU A 44 -3.71 5.31 -13.78
C GLU A 44 -4.46 4.32 -12.87
N VAL A 45 -3.81 3.20 -12.52
CA VAL A 45 -4.32 2.18 -11.61
C VAL A 45 -3.24 1.76 -10.64
N ILE A 46 -3.58 1.79 -9.35
CA ILE A 46 -2.76 1.23 -8.28
C ILE A 46 -3.45 0.03 -7.63
N GLY A 47 -2.67 -0.87 -7.06
CA GLY A 47 -3.15 -1.93 -6.18
C GLY A 47 -2.74 -1.68 -4.73
N ILE A 48 -3.57 -2.10 -3.77
CA ILE A 48 -3.26 -2.04 -2.34
C ILE A 48 -3.40 -3.44 -1.74
N VAL A 49 -2.36 -3.90 -1.03
CA VAL A 49 -2.35 -5.18 -0.32
C VAL A 49 -2.01 -4.95 1.16
N MET A 50 -2.91 -5.35 2.04
CA MET A 50 -2.76 -5.12 3.48
C MET A 50 -3.43 -6.24 4.28
N PRO A 51 -3.05 -6.45 5.54
CA PRO A 51 -3.86 -7.24 6.45
C PRO A 51 -5.15 -6.50 6.79
N VAL A 52 -6.18 -7.26 7.16
CA VAL A 52 -7.34 -6.72 7.88
C VAL A 52 -7.00 -6.75 9.36
N TYR A 53 -7.05 -5.60 10.03
CA TYR A 53 -6.83 -5.48 11.47
C TYR A 53 -8.18 -5.21 12.14
N CYS A 54 -8.61 -6.13 13.01
CA CYS A 54 -9.86 -5.99 13.77
C CYS A 54 -11.09 -5.67 12.89
N MET A 55 -11.23 -6.38 11.76
CA MET A 55 -12.29 -6.16 10.75
C MET A 55 -12.23 -4.80 10.03
N ASP A 56 -11.07 -4.14 10.04
CA ASP A 56 -10.89 -2.81 9.47
C ASP A 56 -9.54 -2.68 8.74
N ILE A 57 -9.42 -1.60 7.98
CA ILE A 57 -8.19 -1.16 7.33
C ILE A 57 -7.20 -0.73 8.43
N PRO A 58 -5.92 -1.14 8.38
CA PRO A 58 -4.91 -0.66 9.31
C PRO A 58 -4.85 0.88 9.30
N LYS A 59 -4.81 1.50 10.48
CA LYS A 59 -4.83 2.97 10.63
C LYS A 59 -3.81 3.68 9.71
N LEU A 60 -2.60 3.13 9.62
CA LEU A 60 -1.55 3.68 8.75
C LEU A 60 -1.95 3.69 7.26
N VAL A 61 -2.64 2.66 6.79
CA VAL A 61 -3.12 2.58 5.40
C VAL A 61 -4.27 3.56 5.17
N LYS A 62 -5.17 3.75 6.14
CA LYS A 62 -6.18 4.82 6.08
C LYS A 62 -5.51 6.18 5.90
N CYS A 63 -4.53 6.51 6.74
CA CYS A 63 -3.82 7.78 6.66
C CYS A 63 -3.02 7.97 5.37
N ALA A 64 -2.63 6.88 4.70
CA ALA A 64 -2.01 6.94 3.38
C ALA A 64 -3.03 7.24 2.27
N ALA A 65 -4.27 6.77 2.41
CA ALA A 65 -5.32 6.92 1.41
C ALA A 65 -6.11 8.24 1.52
N TYR A 66 -6.21 8.85 2.70
CA TYR A 66 -6.92 10.12 2.91
C TYR A 66 -5.99 11.33 2.78
N TYR A 67 -6.40 12.33 1.99
CA TYR A 67 -5.60 13.53 1.70
C TYR A 67 -6.06 14.80 2.46
N GLU A 68 -7.12 14.75 3.28
CA GLU A 68 -7.57 15.94 4.03
C GLU A 68 -7.36 15.80 5.54
N GLY A 69 -6.46 16.65 6.06
CA GLY A 69 -6.69 17.47 7.26
C GLY A 69 -6.61 16.82 8.63
N ASP A 70 -7.16 15.63 8.86
CA ASP A 70 -7.33 15.11 10.21
C ASP A 70 -6.35 13.96 10.49
N SER A 71 -5.22 14.36 11.08
CA SER A 71 -4.24 13.58 11.85
C SER A 71 -4.36 12.04 11.76
N CYS A 72 -3.48 11.45 10.95
CA CYS A 72 -2.45 10.64 11.62
C CYS A 72 -1.46 11.61 12.28
#